data_AF-A0A847WFF9-F1
#
_entry.id   AF-A0A847WFF9-F1
#
_cell.length_a   1.000
_cell.length_b   1.000
_cell.length_c   1.000
_cell.angle_alpha   90.00
_cell.angle_beta   90.00
_cell.angle_gamma   90.00
#
_symmetry.space_group_name_H-M   'P 1'
#
loop_
_entity.id
_entity.type
_entity.pdbx_description
1 polymer ?
#
loop_
_entity_poly.entity_id
_entity_poly.type
_entity_poly.pdbx_seq_one_letter_code
_entity_poly.pdbx_strand_id
1 'polypeptide(L)' 'MEVILHLPTTKEGMEALQDRLAETHAQIIIDKINALDWPYESKIKLFENVKAELKRQAEEEERGES' A
#
# COMPACT_ATOMS: atom_id res chain seq x y z
N MET A 1 -25.71 -13.83 1.97
CA MET A 1 -24.63 -13.84 2.98
C MET A 1 -24.50 -12.43 3.48
N GLU A 2 -24.88 -12.16 4.73
CA GLU A 2 -24.68 -10.86 5.35
C GLU A 2 -23.34 -10.86 6.08
N VAL A 3 -22.54 -9.81 5.88
CA VAL A 3 -21.28 -9.59 6.57
C VAL A 3 -21.48 -8.39 7.48
N ILE A 4 -21.38 -8.60 8.80
CA ILE A 4 -21.44 -7.54 9.80
C ILE A 4 -20.02 -7.11 10.11
N LEU A 5 -19.69 -5.85 9.82
CA LEU A 5 -18.37 -5.27 10.06
C LEU A 5 -18.36 -4.51 11.39
N HIS A 6 -17.47 -4.86 12.29
CA HIS A 6 -17.21 -4.12 13.52
C HIS A 6 -15.90 -3.35 13.38
N LEU A 7 -15.99 -2.02 13.34
CA LEU A 7 -14.81 -1.16 13.32
C LEU A 7 -14.30 -0.89 14.75
N PRO A 8 -12.99 -0.73 14.95
CA PRO A 8 -12.45 -0.24 16.20
C PRO A 8 -13.02 1.14 16.54
N THR A 9 -13.29 1.38 17.82
CA THR A 9 -13.82 2.67 18.30
C THR A 9 -12.76 3.52 18.99
N THR A 10 -11.59 2.96 19.29
CA THR A 10 -10.48 3.66 19.93
C THR A 10 -9.51 4.20 18.88
N LYS A 11 -8.75 5.24 19.25
CA LYS A 11 -7.74 5.82 18.37
C LYS A 11 -6.63 4.80 18.05
N GLU A 12 -6.13 4.10 19.07
CA GLU A 12 -5.10 3.08 18.93
C GLU A 12 -5.58 1.92 18.04
N GLY A 13 -6.86 1.55 18.14
CA GLY A 13 -7.46 0.51 17.31
C GLY A 13 -7.57 0.94 15.85
N MET A 14 -7.88 2.22 15.61
CA MET A 14 -7.92 2.78 14.26
C MET A 14 -6.51 2.90 13.65
N GLU A 15 -5.51 3.30 14.43
CA GLU A 15 -4.09 3.33 13.99
C GLU A 15 -3.62 1.92 13.61
N ALA A 16 -3.87 0.92 14.46
CA ALA A 16 -3.53 -0.47 14.15
C ALA A 16 -4.27 -1.02 12.92
N LEU A 17 -5.51 -0.58 12.68
CA LEU A 17 -6.23 -0.93 11.45
C LEU A 17 -5.58 -0.29 10.21
N GLN A 18 -5.17 0.97 10.30
CA GLN A 18 -4.50 1.68 9.21
C GLN A 18 -3.16 1.04 8.87
N ASP A 19 -2.35 0.68 9.87
CA ASP A 19 -1.06 0.00 9.67
C ASP A 19 -1.26 -1.34 8.94
N ARG A 20 -2.21 -2.16 9.39
CA ARG A 20 -2.52 -3.46 8.76
C ARG A 20 -3.06 -3.29 7.34
N LEU A 21 -3.82 -2.23 7.10
CA LEU A 21 -4.31 -1.91 5.75
C LEU A 21 -3.14 -1.54 4.84
N ALA A 22 -2.21 -0.70 5.31
CA ALA A 22 -1.01 -0.33 4.57
C ALA A 22 -0.13 -1.55 4.23
N GLU A 23 0.10 -2.45 5.19
CA GLU A 23 0.80 -3.72 4.98
C GLU A 23 0.11 -4.59 3.92
N THR A 24 -1.23 -4.70 4.01
CA THR A 24 -2.02 -5.48 3.05
C THR A 24 -1.91 -4.90 1.64
N HIS A 25 -1.97 -3.58 1.49
CA HIS A 25 -1.78 -2.92 0.20
C HIS A 25 -0.39 -3.16 -0.38
N ALA A 26 0.66 -3.06 0.45
CA ALA A 26 2.03 -3.36 0.03
C ALA A 26 2.18 -4.81 -0.45
N GLN A 27 1.59 -5.76 0.28
CA GLN A 27 1.62 -7.17 -0.09
C GLN A 27 0.91 -7.43 -1.43
N ILE A 28 -0.27 -6.82 -1.65
CA ILE A 28 -1.00 -6.94 -2.92
C ILE A 28 -0.14 -6.44 -4.10
N ILE A 29 0.61 -5.35 -3.92
CA ILE A 29 1.50 -4.82 -4.96
C ILE A 29 2.62 -5.84 -5.25
N ILE A 30 3.26 -6.36 -4.21
CA ILE A 30 4.32 -7.37 -4.33
C ILE A 30 3.80 -8.62 -5.07
N ASP A 31 2.64 -9.13 -4.68
CA ASP A 31 2.02 -10.31 -5.28
C ASP A 31 1.73 -10.09 -6.78
N LYS A 32 1.20 -8.91 -7.13
CA LYS A 32 0.96 -8.53 -8.53
C LYS A 32 2.26 -8.48 -9.34
N ILE A 33 3.33 -7.90 -8.80
CA ILE A 33 4.64 -7.83 -9.47
C ILE A 33 5.21 -9.24 -9.65
N ASN A 34 5.10 -10.08 -8.62
CA ASN A 34 5.59 -11.46 -8.65
C ASN A 34 4.85 -12.32 -9.68
N ALA A 35 3.56 -12.08 -9.89
CA ALA A 35 2.73 -12.79 -10.87
C ALA A 35 3.05 -12.43 -12.33
N LEU A 36 3.82 -11.37 -12.61
CA LEU A 36 4.24 -11.02 -13.97
C LEU A 36 5.19 -12.07 -14.54
N ASP A 37 5.01 -12.46 -15.81
CA ASP A 37 5.95 -13.34 -16.52
C ASP A 37 7.18 -12.55 -17.04
N TRP A 38 7.88 -11.89 -16.11
CA TRP A 38 9.01 -11.01 -16.39
C TRP A 38 10.30 -11.55 -15.76
N PRO A 39 11.47 -11.20 -16.32
CA PRO A 39 12.75 -11.46 -15.67
C PRO A 39 12.81 -10.86 -14.26
N TYR A 40 13.52 -11.53 -13.35
CA TYR A 40 13.65 -11.08 -11.96
C TYR A 40 14.16 -9.64 -11.83
N GLU A 41 15.20 -9.28 -12.60
CA GLU A 41 15.76 -7.93 -12.61
C GLU A 41 14.72 -6.87 -13.03
N SER A 42 13.84 -7.20 -13.98
CA SER A 42 12.77 -6.30 -14.42
C SER A 42 11.70 -6.12 -13.34
N LYS A 43 11.39 -7.16 -12.56
CA LYS A 43 10.47 -7.08 -11.42
C LYS A 43 11.04 -6.18 -10.31
N ILE A 44 12.32 -6.31 -10.00
CA ILE A 44 13.00 -5.44 -9.02
C ILE A 44 12.97 -3.98 -9.48
N LYS A 45 13.29 -3.72 -10.75
CA LYS A 45 13.22 -2.36 -11.30
C LYS A 45 11.81 -1.78 -11.23
N LEU A 46 10.79 -2.60 -11.53
CA LEU A 46 9.40 -2.17 -11.40
C LEU A 46 9.04 -1.84 -9.95
N PHE A 47 9.43 -2.68 -8.99
CA PHE A 47 9.20 -2.46 -7.57
C PHE A 47 9.79 -1.13 -7.08
N GLU A 48 11.05 -0.85 -7.42
CA GLU A 48 11.71 0.41 -7.05
C GLU A 48 11.01 1.63 -7.68
N ASN A 49 10.59 1.53 -8.94
CA ASN A 49 9.85 2.60 -9.60
C ASN A 49 8.50 2.88 -8.93
N VAL A 50 7.75 1.83 -8.58
CA VAL A 50 6.46 1.97 -7.87
C VAL A 50 6.68 2.64 -6.51
N LYS A 51 7.70 2.21 -5.76
CA LYS A 51 8.05 2.81 -4.47
C LYS A 51 8.41 4.29 -4.60
N ALA A 52 9.19 4.67 -5.62
CA ALA A 52 9.56 6.05 -5.87
C ALA A 52 8.34 6.92 -6.23
N GLU A 53 7.44 6.39 -7.06
CA GLU A 53 6.23 7.09 -7.46
C GLU A 53 5.27 7.33 -6.30
N LEU A 54 5.05 6.33 -5.44
CA LEU A 54 4.24 6.48 -4.23
C LEU A 54 4.81 7.55 -3.29
N LYS A 55 6.14 7.58 -3.15
CA LYS A 55 6.81 8.62 -2.35
C LYS A 55 6.61 10.01 -2.95
N ARG A 56 6.72 10.14 -4.28
CA ARG A 56 6.47 11.41 -4.99
C ARG A 56 5.04 11.89 -4.79
N GLN A 57 4.06 10.99 -4.87
CA GLN A 57 2.64 11.34 -4.67
C GLN A 57 2.38 11.84 -3.25
N ALA A 58 2.92 11.16 -2.23
CA ALA A 58 2.80 11.62 -0.84
C ALA A 58 3.40 13.02 -0.64
N GLU A 59 4.59 13.29 -1.21
CA GLU A 59 5.23 14.61 -1.14
C GLU A 59 4.44 15.70 -1.89
N GLU A 60 3.70 15.35 -2.95
CA GLU A 60 2.86 16.29 -3.70
C GLU A 60 1.55 16.61 -2.98
N GLU A 61 0.94 15.63 -2.32
CA GLU A 61 -0.23 15.82 -1.46
C GLU A 61 0.10 16.74 -0.28
N GLU A 62 1.23 16.51 0.41
CA GLU A 62 1.71 17.38 1.50
C GLU A 62 1.98 18.83 1.04
N ARG A 63 2.42 19.02 -0.21
CA ARG A 63 2.65 20.35 -0.79
C ARG A 63 1.37 21.04 -1.26
N GLY A 64 0.38 20.29 -1.72
CA GLY A 64 -0.90 20.81 -2.18
C GLY A 64 -1.84 21.20 -1.03
N GLU A 65 -1.61 20.65 0.17
CA GLU A 65 -2.36 20.96 1.40
C GLU A 65 -1.74 22.11 2.23
N SER A 66 -0.65 22.74 1.76
CA SER A 66 0.01 23.91 2.40
C SER A 66 -0.48 25.26 1.86
#